data_AF-A0A9E0CVL8-F1
#
_entry.id   AF-A0A9E0CVL8-F1
#
_cell.length_a   1.000
_cell.length_b   1.000
_cell.length_c   1.000
_cell.angle_alpha   90.00
_cell.angle_beta   90.00
_cell.angle_gamma   90.00
#
_symmetry.space_group_name_H-M   'P 1'
#
loop_
_entity.id
_entity.type
_entity.pdbx_description
1 polymer ?
#
loop_
_entity_poly.entity_id
_entity_poly.type
_entity_poly.pdbx_seq_one_letter_code
_entity_poly.pdbx_strand_id
1 'polypeptide(L)'
;MNTIVQMTSGVRVVFRTDSPVVELVVHPRTLHTVGSPFVPPVFQLVADGVVQPDVVAHGGSAVHVDRMAGPEGITFEHGVAATLHWAQLAPTEKTIEIWFPTNASVEIQAVRVAEHATASVAPITTRRWTHYGSSISHCADVERAFDAWPAQVATAAGVELTSFGFGGQCQLDPFMGRVIRDQPADVISLKLGINLVNAGSMSQRTFTPAVHGLLDTIREGRPQVPVLVVSPIFCPSCEAYPGPTVPQVDGTFDIVKAPAAVRPFGLTLEWIRGALDFIVQSRREAGDGNLHYLDGLSLFGQADEALLYDRLHPSPAGYRLLGERFLGAAFGAGGPLA
;
A
#
# COMPACT_ATOMS: atom_id res chain seq x y z
N MET A 1 -9.12 0.37 -16.31
CA MET A 1 -8.13 1.31 -15.72
C MET A 1 -8.46 1.75 -14.29
N ASN A 2 -9.70 1.64 -13.79
CA ASN A 2 -10.05 2.08 -12.43
C ASN A 2 -9.86 1.03 -11.32
N THR A 3 -9.52 -0.23 -11.65
CA THR A 3 -9.57 -1.34 -10.69
C THR A 3 -8.67 -1.13 -9.47
N ILE A 4 -7.40 -0.77 -9.68
CA ILE A 4 -6.43 -0.65 -8.57
C ILE A 4 -6.75 0.52 -7.63
N VAL A 5 -7.13 1.68 -8.17
CA VAL A 5 -7.44 2.86 -7.34
C VAL A 5 -8.73 2.69 -6.54
N GLN A 6 -9.61 1.76 -6.94
CA GLN A 6 -10.83 1.44 -6.20
C GLN A 6 -10.61 0.42 -5.08
N MET A 7 -9.45 -0.24 -5.01
CA MET A 7 -9.14 -1.21 -3.95
C MET A 7 -8.92 -0.51 -2.62
N THR A 8 -9.33 -1.16 -1.53
CA THR A 8 -9.50 -0.51 -0.23
C THR A 8 -8.36 -0.76 0.75
N SER A 9 -7.14 -1.00 0.25
CA SER A 9 -5.98 -1.20 1.11
C SER A 9 -5.68 0.03 1.97
N GLY A 10 -5.75 -0.16 3.29
CA GLY A 10 -5.56 0.91 4.28
C GLY A 10 -6.78 1.83 4.44
N VAL A 11 -7.92 1.49 3.83
CA VAL A 11 -9.18 2.23 4.00
C VAL A 11 -9.96 1.65 5.18
N ARG A 12 -10.59 2.55 5.94
CA ARG A 12 -11.48 2.18 7.05
C ARG A 12 -12.60 3.19 7.24
N VAL A 13 -13.65 2.75 7.92
CA VAL A 13 -14.72 3.61 8.44
C VAL A 13 -14.57 3.74 9.94
N VAL A 14 -14.65 4.97 10.44
CA VAL A 14 -14.47 5.29 11.87
C VAL A 14 -15.67 6.06 12.39
N PHE A 15 -16.28 5.61 13.49
CA PHE A 15 -17.41 6.27 14.14
C PHE A 15 -17.49 5.94 15.63
N ARG A 16 -18.16 6.78 16.41
CA ARG A 16 -18.49 6.51 17.82
C ARG A 16 -19.89 5.94 17.93
N THR A 17 -20.08 4.95 18.80
CA THR A 17 -21.40 4.39 19.11
C THR A 17 -21.43 3.78 20.51
N ASP A 18 -22.58 3.77 21.18
CA ASP A 18 -22.84 2.98 22.39
C ASP A 18 -23.44 1.60 22.09
N SER A 19 -23.62 1.26 20.82
CA SER A 19 -24.28 0.02 20.40
C SER A 19 -23.52 -1.26 20.80
N PRO A 20 -24.18 -2.29 21.36
CA PRO A 20 -23.57 -3.59 21.61
C PRO A 20 -23.41 -4.45 20.34
N VAL A 21 -23.91 -3.96 19.20
CA VAL A 21 -23.87 -4.63 17.89
C VAL A 21 -23.60 -3.62 16.79
N VAL A 22 -22.82 -4.02 15.79
CA VAL A 22 -22.60 -3.24 14.58
C VAL A 22 -22.81 -4.16 13.38
N GLU A 23 -23.60 -3.72 12.40
CA GLU A 23 -23.65 -4.35 11.09
C GLU A 23 -23.12 -3.41 10.01
N LEU A 24 -22.42 -3.99 9.03
CA LEU A 24 -22.01 -3.31 7.81
C LEU A 24 -22.55 -4.09 6.62
N VAL A 25 -23.39 -3.46 5.81
CA VAL A 25 -23.88 -4.03 4.55
C VAL A 25 -22.97 -3.54 3.42
N VAL A 26 -22.33 -4.48 2.73
CA VAL A 26 -21.31 -4.19 1.72
C VAL A 26 -21.50 -5.00 0.44
N HIS A 27 -21.03 -4.47 -0.68
CA HIS A 27 -20.79 -5.24 -1.90
C HIS A 27 -19.30 -5.18 -2.25
N PRO A 28 -18.48 -6.13 -1.76
CA PRO A 28 -17.08 -6.18 -2.15
C PRO A 28 -16.96 -6.68 -3.60
N ARG A 29 -15.98 -6.18 -4.34
CA ARG A 29 -15.55 -6.74 -5.62
C ARG A 29 -14.10 -7.17 -5.51
N THR A 30 -13.88 -8.46 -5.33
CA THR A 30 -12.56 -9.06 -5.11
C THR A 30 -11.84 -9.28 -6.43
N LEU A 31 -10.55 -8.95 -6.46
CA LEU A 31 -9.67 -9.28 -7.58
C LEU A 31 -9.04 -10.66 -7.32
N HIS A 32 -9.25 -11.59 -8.24
CA HIS A 32 -8.71 -12.94 -8.17
C HIS A 32 -7.75 -13.20 -9.33
N THR A 33 -6.54 -13.67 -9.05
CA THR A 33 -5.63 -14.13 -10.11
C THR A 33 -5.86 -15.62 -10.36
N VAL A 34 -6.21 -15.99 -11.60
CA VAL A 34 -6.45 -17.39 -11.97
C VAL A 34 -5.17 -18.21 -11.75
N GLY A 35 -5.32 -19.40 -11.16
CA GLY A 35 -4.20 -20.27 -10.80
C GLY A 35 -3.71 -20.09 -9.36
N SER A 36 -4.09 -19.00 -8.69
CA SER A 36 -3.89 -18.82 -7.25
C SER A 36 -5.13 -19.25 -6.46
N PRO A 37 -5.01 -19.55 -5.16
CA PRO A 37 -6.17 -19.71 -4.29
C PRO A 37 -7.01 -18.44 -4.24
N PHE A 38 -8.34 -18.59 -4.22
CA PHE A 38 -9.25 -17.47 -3.97
C PHE A 38 -9.18 -17.06 -2.50
N VAL A 39 -8.81 -15.80 -2.25
CA VAL A 39 -8.79 -15.21 -0.90
C VAL A 39 -10.08 -14.40 -0.72
N PRO A 40 -11.00 -14.83 0.16
CA PRO A 40 -12.24 -14.09 0.36
C PRO A 40 -11.96 -12.75 1.06
N PRO A 41 -12.78 -11.72 0.80
CA PRO A 41 -12.62 -10.42 1.44
C PRO A 41 -12.90 -10.51 2.95
N VAL A 42 -11.89 -10.20 3.76
CA VAL A 42 -11.96 -10.18 5.24
C VAL A 42 -12.01 -8.74 5.74
N PHE A 43 -12.95 -8.47 6.65
CA PHE A 43 -13.08 -7.20 7.35
C PHE A 43 -12.69 -7.38 8.82
N GLN A 44 -11.97 -6.40 9.36
CA GLN A 44 -11.52 -6.42 10.75
C GLN A 44 -12.08 -5.22 11.49
N LEU A 45 -12.65 -5.45 12.67
CA LEU A 45 -13.19 -4.40 13.53
C LEU A 45 -12.28 -4.19 14.73
N VAL A 46 -12.07 -2.92 15.09
CA VAL A 46 -11.44 -2.51 16.34
C VAL A 46 -12.45 -1.69 17.13
N ALA A 47 -12.60 -2.02 18.42
CA ALA A 47 -13.40 -1.26 19.37
C ALA A 47 -12.47 -0.73 20.47
N ASP A 48 -12.32 0.59 20.58
CA ASP A 48 -11.40 1.26 21.52
C ASP A 48 -9.98 0.64 21.55
N GLY A 49 -9.41 0.40 20.36
CA GLY A 49 -8.08 -0.22 20.22
C GLY A 49 -8.05 -1.74 20.38
N VAL A 50 -9.17 -2.39 20.73
CA VAL A 50 -9.26 -3.85 20.89
C VAL A 50 -9.81 -4.50 19.61
N VAL A 51 -8.98 -5.32 18.98
CA VAL A 51 -9.35 -6.12 17.81
C VAL A 51 -10.46 -7.11 18.17
N GLN A 52 -11.52 -7.09 17.38
CA GLN A 52 -12.65 -8.02 17.47
C GLN A 52 -12.46 -9.18 16.46
N PRO A 53 -13.26 -10.26 16.56
CA PRO A 53 -13.19 -11.34 15.59
C PRO A 53 -13.34 -10.85 14.14
N ASP A 54 -12.52 -11.42 13.26
CA ASP A 54 -12.57 -11.16 11.82
C ASP A 54 -13.91 -11.63 11.24
N VAL A 55 -14.43 -10.92 10.24
CA VAL A 55 -15.64 -11.32 9.51
C VAL A 55 -15.33 -11.44 8.03
N VAL A 56 -15.58 -12.63 7.49
CA VAL A 56 -15.50 -12.90 6.04
C VAL A 56 -16.80 -12.43 5.39
N ALA A 57 -16.70 -11.63 4.32
CA ALA A 57 -17.87 -11.24 3.57
C ALA A 57 -18.32 -12.37 2.63
N HIS A 58 -19.36 -13.09 3.03
CA HIS A 58 -20.01 -14.10 2.19
C HIS A 58 -20.98 -13.41 1.21
N GLY A 59 -20.49 -13.13 0.00
CA GLY A 59 -21.21 -12.40 -1.05
C GLY A 59 -20.24 -11.59 -1.91
N GLY A 60 -20.74 -10.54 -2.54
CA GLY A 60 -19.98 -9.66 -3.42
C GLY A 60 -19.78 -10.22 -4.83
N SER A 61 -18.91 -9.56 -5.59
CA SER A 61 -18.50 -9.96 -6.92
C SER A 61 -17.03 -10.36 -6.93
N ALA A 62 -16.63 -11.16 -7.91
CA ALA A 62 -15.22 -11.42 -8.20
C ALA A 62 -14.89 -11.04 -9.65
N VAL A 63 -13.67 -10.56 -9.85
CA VAL A 63 -13.06 -10.42 -11.19
C VAL A 63 -11.91 -11.40 -11.24
N HIS A 64 -12.04 -12.45 -12.03
CA HIS A 64 -10.96 -13.43 -12.21
C HIS A 64 -10.12 -13.02 -13.42
N VAL A 65 -8.81 -12.90 -13.18
CA VAL A 65 -7.83 -12.44 -14.17
C VAL A 65 -6.83 -13.56 -14.43
N ASP A 66 -6.93 -14.17 -15.60
CA ASP A 66 -5.85 -14.96 -16.16
C ASP A 66 -4.83 -14.03 -16.83
N ARG A 67 -3.68 -13.87 -16.18
CA ARG A 67 -2.61 -12.98 -16.66
C ARG A 67 -1.94 -13.49 -17.93
N MET A 68 -2.05 -14.79 -18.24
CA MET A 68 -1.45 -15.40 -19.42
C MET A 68 -2.36 -15.31 -20.66
N ALA A 69 -3.68 -15.35 -20.46
CA ALA A 69 -4.66 -15.21 -21.53
C ALA A 69 -4.95 -13.75 -21.94
N GLY A 70 -4.31 -12.77 -21.27
CA GLY A 70 -4.47 -11.36 -21.60
C GLY A 70 -5.91 -10.85 -21.37
N PRO A 71 -6.39 -9.87 -22.16
CA PRO A 71 -7.73 -9.29 -21.96
C PRO A 71 -8.88 -10.30 -22.06
N GLU A 72 -8.72 -11.36 -22.86
CA GLU A 72 -9.72 -12.42 -23.02
C GLU A 72 -9.79 -13.35 -21.78
N GLY A 73 -8.76 -13.32 -20.93
CA GLY A 73 -8.67 -14.05 -19.67
C GLY A 73 -9.43 -13.43 -18.50
N ILE A 74 -10.20 -12.36 -18.73
CA ILE A 74 -10.94 -11.65 -17.68
C ILE A 74 -12.38 -12.14 -17.65
N THR A 75 -12.78 -12.71 -16.51
CA THR A 75 -14.17 -13.14 -16.27
C THR A 75 -14.74 -12.50 -15.01
N PHE A 76 -16.06 -12.36 -14.97
CA PHE A 76 -16.79 -11.69 -13.89
C PHE A 76 -17.76 -12.65 -13.22
N GLU A 77 -17.68 -12.72 -11.90
CA GLU A 77 -18.68 -13.36 -11.05
C GLU A 77 -19.50 -12.27 -10.35
N HIS A 78 -20.83 -12.37 -10.48
CA HIS A 78 -21.77 -11.44 -9.84
C HIS A 78 -22.47 -12.13 -8.68
N GLY A 79 -22.33 -11.58 -7.48
CA GLY A 79 -23.09 -12.01 -6.31
C GLY A 79 -23.90 -10.86 -5.70
N VAL A 80 -24.39 -11.11 -4.49
CA VAL A 80 -25.27 -10.21 -3.72
C VAL A 80 -24.49 -9.49 -2.62
N ALA A 81 -25.04 -8.41 -2.08
CA ALA A 81 -24.45 -7.74 -0.92
C ALA A 81 -24.32 -8.70 0.28
N ALA A 82 -23.22 -8.55 1.02
CA ALA A 82 -22.96 -9.26 2.26
C ALA A 82 -23.32 -8.37 3.46
N THR A 83 -23.89 -8.97 4.51
CA THR A 83 -24.08 -8.30 5.81
C THR A 83 -23.06 -8.84 6.78
N LEU A 84 -22.15 -7.98 7.22
CA LEU A 84 -21.16 -8.26 8.25
C LEU A 84 -21.76 -7.91 9.60
N HIS A 85 -21.52 -8.74 10.61
CA HIS A 85 -22.16 -8.61 11.91
C HIS A 85 -21.15 -8.84 13.04
N TRP A 86 -20.95 -7.81 13.87
CA TRP A 86 -20.19 -7.89 15.11
C TRP A 86 -21.14 -7.69 16.29
N ALA A 87 -21.30 -8.70 17.13
CA ALA A 87 -22.12 -8.66 18.33
C ALA A 87 -21.25 -8.68 19.59
N GLN A 88 -21.90 -8.60 20.75
CA GLN A 88 -21.25 -8.69 22.07
C GLN A 88 -20.19 -7.60 22.31
N LEU A 89 -20.34 -6.45 21.64
CA LEU A 89 -19.53 -5.27 21.94
C LEU A 89 -19.99 -4.65 23.27
N ALA A 90 -19.09 -3.94 23.95
CA ALA A 90 -19.45 -3.25 25.19
C ALA A 90 -20.60 -2.23 24.93
N PRO A 91 -21.68 -2.24 25.72
CA PRO A 91 -22.83 -1.34 25.56
C PRO A 91 -22.54 0.07 26.15
N THR A 92 -21.32 0.55 25.95
CA THR A 92 -20.84 1.87 26.35
C THR A 92 -20.36 2.59 25.11
N GLU A 93 -20.30 3.92 25.20
CA GLU A 93 -19.70 4.72 24.14
C GLU A 93 -18.27 4.24 23.86
N LYS A 94 -18.01 3.93 22.59
CA LYS A 94 -16.72 3.44 22.09
C LYS A 94 -16.48 3.96 20.69
N THR A 95 -15.22 3.98 20.28
CA THR A 95 -14.80 4.22 18.91
C THR A 95 -14.71 2.90 18.16
N ILE A 96 -15.39 2.81 17.02
CA ILE A 96 -15.37 1.68 16.12
C ILE A 96 -14.54 2.04 14.89
N GLU A 97 -13.60 1.18 14.53
CA GLU A 97 -12.87 1.22 13.27
C GLU A 97 -13.12 -0.08 12.50
N ILE A 98 -13.69 0.00 11.30
CA ILE A 98 -13.88 -1.15 10.42
C ILE A 98 -12.90 -1.03 9.27
N TRP A 99 -11.87 -1.87 9.28
CA TRP A 99 -10.83 -1.94 8.26
C TRP A 99 -11.26 -2.83 7.11
N PHE A 100 -11.03 -2.33 5.89
CA PHE A 100 -11.46 -2.98 4.66
C PHE A 100 -10.36 -3.90 4.10
N PRO A 101 -10.75 -4.94 3.33
CA PRO A 101 -9.80 -5.83 2.68
C PRO A 101 -8.88 -5.07 1.71
N THR A 102 -7.65 -5.55 1.56
CA THR A 102 -6.69 -5.01 0.60
C THR A 102 -6.96 -5.50 -0.83
N ASN A 103 -7.63 -6.65 -0.98
CA ASN A 103 -7.79 -7.38 -2.24
C ASN A 103 -9.11 -7.08 -2.99
N ALA A 104 -9.91 -6.14 -2.50
CA ALA A 104 -11.22 -5.82 -3.08
C ALA A 104 -11.46 -4.31 -3.11
N SER A 105 -12.32 -3.87 -4.03
CA SER A 105 -13.05 -2.61 -3.83
C SER A 105 -14.29 -2.86 -2.98
N VAL A 106 -14.72 -1.90 -2.17
CA VAL A 106 -15.88 -2.07 -1.28
C VAL A 106 -16.91 -0.95 -1.53
N GLU A 107 -18.12 -1.34 -1.91
CA GLU A 107 -19.29 -0.45 -1.84
C GLU A 107 -19.97 -0.62 -0.47
N ILE A 108 -20.20 0.47 0.25
CA ILE A 108 -20.94 0.47 1.51
C ILE A 108 -22.39 0.82 1.21
N GLN A 109 -23.31 -0.06 1.59
CA GLN A 109 -24.74 0.14 1.40
C GLN A 109 -25.44 0.62 2.68
N ALA A 110 -24.99 0.16 3.85
CA ALA A 110 -25.49 0.63 5.13
C ALA A 110 -24.49 0.37 6.26
N VAL A 111 -24.49 1.24 7.26
CA VAL A 111 -23.95 0.99 8.61
C VAL A 111 -25.14 0.95 9.55
N ARG A 112 -25.26 -0.09 10.38
CA ARG A 112 -26.38 -0.24 11.32
C ARG A 112 -25.86 -0.45 12.74
N VAL A 113 -26.60 0.10 13.68
CA VAL A 113 -26.41 -0.03 15.12
C VAL A 113 -27.73 -0.50 15.75
N ALA A 114 -27.69 -0.92 17.02
CA ALA A 114 -28.88 -1.32 17.75
C ALA A 114 -29.94 -0.20 17.76
N GLU A 115 -31.21 -0.60 17.85
CA GLU A 115 -32.28 0.34 18.11
C GLU A 115 -31.98 1.17 19.37
N HIS A 116 -32.21 2.48 19.30
CA HIS A 116 -31.90 3.48 20.33
C HIS A 116 -30.41 3.74 20.60
N ALA A 117 -29.48 3.02 19.97
CA ALA A 117 -28.07 3.38 20.04
C ALA A 117 -27.77 4.64 19.19
N THR A 118 -26.70 5.33 19.56
CA THR A 118 -26.21 6.52 18.86
C THR A 118 -25.09 6.17 17.88
N ALA A 119 -24.94 6.97 16.82
CA ALA A 119 -23.80 6.90 15.92
C ALA A 119 -23.36 8.32 15.54
N SER A 120 -22.07 8.62 15.67
CA SER A 120 -21.51 9.93 15.30
C SER A 120 -20.10 9.80 14.71
N VAL A 121 -19.68 10.81 13.95
CA VAL A 121 -18.33 10.83 13.35
C VAL A 121 -17.29 10.87 14.47
N ALA A 122 -16.28 10.00 14.39
CA ALA A 122 -15.13 10.06 15.27
C ALA A 122 -14.12 11.11 14.75
N PRO A 123 -13.63 12.03 15.60
CA PRO A 123 -12.62 12.99 15.17
C PRO A 123 -11.27 12.30 14.94
N ILE A 124 -10.56 12.69 13.88
CA ILE A 124 -9.16 12.31 13.68
C ILE A 124 -8.30 13.18 14.60
N THR A 125 -7.76 12.58 15.66
CA THR A 125 -6.91 13.25 16.66
C THR A 125 -5.43 12.87 16.55
N THR A 126 -5.12 11.82 15.79
CA THR A 126 -3.77 11.31 15.58
C THR A 126 -3.08 12.02 14.42
N ARG A 127 -1.74 11.90 14.39
CA ARG A 127 -0.90 12.44 13.32
C ARG A 127 -1.20 11.72 12.01
N ARG A 128 -1.33 12.47 10.91
CA ARG A 128 -1.63 11.93 9.57
C ARG A 128 -0.38 11.51 8.83
N TRP A 129 -0.36 10.24 8.43
CA TRP A 129 0.69 9.65 7.62
C TRP A 129 0.17 9.32 6.22
N THR A 130 0.69 10.04 5.22
CA THR A 130 0.44 9.73 3.80
C THR A 130 1.58 8.87 3.25
N HIS A 131 1.26 7.67 2.77
CA HIS A 131 2.22 6.75 2.17
C HIS A 131 1.93 6.56 0.67
N TYR A 132 2.91 6.77 -0.20
CA TYR A 132 2.83 6.45 -1.62
C TYR A 132 3.79 5.32 -1.97
N GLY A 133 3.29 4.28 -2.65
CA GLY A 133 4.11 3.12 -2.97
C GLY A 133 3.48 2.15 -3.96
N SER A 134 4.16 1.03 -4.16
CA SER A 134 3.87 0.01 -5.19
C SER A 134 2.92 -1.09 -4.69
N SER A 135 2.88 -2.22 -5.40
CA SER A 135 2.22 -3.47 -4.96
C SER A 135 2.69 -3.96 -3.60
N ILE A 136 3.96 -3.73 -3.25
CA ILE A 136 4.52 -4.08 -1.95
C ILE A 136 3.89 -3.22 -0.84
N SER A 137 3.49 -1.99 -1.13
CA SER A 137 2.74 -1.14 -0.20
C SER A 137 1.24 -1.43 -0.24
N HIS A 138 0.73 -1.88 -1.38
CA HIS A 138 -0.67 -2.27 -1.56
C HIS A 138 -1.03 -3.53 -0.77
N CYS A 139 -0.12 -4.51 -0.69
CA CYS A 139 -0.35 -5.77 0.00
C CYS A 139 -1.62 -6.49 -0.48
N ALA A 140 -1.92 -6.49 -1.78
CA ALA A 140 -3.18 -7.03 -2.31
C ALA A 140 -3.36 -8.54 -2.08
N ASP A 141 -2.28 -9.26 -1.79
CA ASP A 141 -2.29 -10.72 -1.63
C ASP A 141 -2.29 -11.17 -0.16
N VAL A 142 -2.42 -10.24 0.81
CA VAL A 142 -2.57 -10.61 2.22
C VAL A 142 -4.01 -11.00 2.55
N GLU A 143 -4.19 -11.84 3.56
CA GLU A 143 -5.51 -12.33 3.98
C GLU A 143 -6.31 -11.24 4.70
N ARG A 144 -5.65 -10.45 5.56
CA ARG A 144 -6.30 -9.49 6.46
C ARG A 144 -5.76 -8.08 6.31
N ALA A 145 -6.59 -7.08 6.57
CA ALA A 145 -6.18 -5.67 6.50
C ALA A 145 -4.95 -5.38 7.36
N PHE A 146 -4.88 -5.95 8.58
CA PHE A 146 -3.75 -5.80 9.49
C PHE A 146 -2.53 -6.63 9.12
N ASP A 147 -2.60 -7.51 8.12
CA ASP A 147 -1.40 -8.16 7.58
C ASP A 147 -0.66 -7.25 6.59
N ALA A 148 -1.28 -6.16 6.13
CA ALA A 148 -0.61 -5.16 5.31
C ALA A 148 0.37 -4.34 6.14
N TRP A 149 1.64 -4.33 5.74
CA TRP A 149 2.70 -3.66 6.53
C TRP A 149 2.42 -2.17 6.82
N PRO A 150 1.79 -1.36 5.94
CA PRO A 150 1.47 0.03 6.29
C PRO A 150 0.43 0.11 7.40
N ALA A 151 -0.56 -0.79 7.42
CA ALA A 151 -1.55 -0.85 8.48
C ALA A 151 -0.91 -1.27 9.81
N GLN A 152 -0.01 -2.27 9.79
CA GLN A 152 0.77 -2.67 10.98
C GLN A 152 1.56 -1.51 11.58
N VAL A 153 2.28 -0.76 10.73
CA VAL A 153 3.05 0.42 11.16
C VAL A 153 2.12 1.50 11.70
N ALA A 154 1.00 1.77 11.04
CA ALA A 154 0.07 2.81 11.44
C ALA A 154 -0.54 2.53 12.82
N THR A 155 -0.97 1.30 13.05
CA THR A 155 -1.49 0.85 14.35
C THR A 155 -0.41 0.95 15.42
N ALA A 156 0.80 0.48 15.15
CA ALA A 156 1.89 0.48 16.14
C ALA A 156 2.42 1.89 16.47
N ALA A 157 2.45 2.79 15.48
CA ALA A 157 2.90 4.18 15.66
C ALA A 157 1.79 5.12 16.15
N GLY A 158 0.53 4.68 16.17
CA GLY A 158 -0.61 5.51 16.56
C GLY A 158 -0.88 6.67 15.59
N VAL A 159 -0.76 6.42 14.27
CA VAL A 159 -0.94 7.42 13.22
C VAL A 159 -2.11 7.10 12.29
N GLU A 160 -2.72 8.15 11.73
CA GLU A 160 -3.80 8.08 10.75
C GLU A 160 -3.23 7.82 9.34
N LEU A 161 -3.33 6.58 8.86
CA LEU A 161 -2.83 6.19 7.54
C LEU A 161 -3.74 6.66 6.40
N THR A 162 -3.15 7.34 5.42
CA THR A 162 -3.67 7.41 4.04
C THR A 162 -2.71 6.64 3.13
N SER A 163 -3.15 5.48 2.63
CA SER A 163 -2.34 4.63 1.76
C SER A 163 -2.66 4.86 0.29
N PHE A 164 -1.67 5.35 -0.46
CA PHE A 164 -1.61 5.33 -1.92
C PHE A 164 -0.69 4.20 -2.40
N GLY A 165 -0.85 3.01 -1.81
CA GLY A 165 -0.20 1.78 -2.28
C GLY A 165 -0.94 1.24 -3.49
N PHE A 166 -0.46 1.54 -4.70
CA PHE A 166 -1.15 1.13 -5.93
C PHE A 166 -0.36 0.04 -6.66
N GLY A 167 -0.92 -1.17 -6.68
CA GLY A 167 -0.32 -2.35 -7.31
C GLY A 167 0.07 -2.13 -8.76
N GLY A 168 1.37 -2.10 -9.04
CA GLY A 168 1.93 -1.89 -10.38
C GLY A 168 1.89 -0.44 -10.89
N GLN A 169 1.32 0.50 -10.11
CA GLN A 169 1.01 1.86 -10.56
C GLN A 169 1.81 2.96 -9.82
N CYS A 170 2.84 2.61 -9.06
CA CYS A 170 3.77 3.60 -8.50
C CYS A 170 4.76 4.10 -9.58
N GLN A 171 4.24 4.86 -10.56
CA GLN A 171 4.93 5.20 -11.81
C GLN A 171 5.48 6.64 -11.85
N LEU A 172 5.52 7.35 -10.71
CA LEU A 172 5.90 8.77 -10.65
C LEU A 172 5.03 9.66 -11.55
N ASP A 173 3.75 9.33 -11.69
CA ASP A 173 2.83 10.13 -12.48
C ASP A 173 2.71 11.55 -11.90
N PRO A 174 2.83 12.61 -12.73
CA PRO A 174 2.75 13.98 -12.23
C PRO A 174 1.44 14.32 -11.52
N PHE A 175 0.33 13.66 -11.88
CA PHE A 175 -0.94 13.87 -11.20
C PHE A 175 -0.93 13.32 -9.77
N MET A 176 -0.17 12.26 -9.49
CA MET A 176 -0.03 11.75 -8.12
C MET A 176 0.70 12.75 -7.22
N GLY A 177 1.67 13.50 -7.76
CA GLY A 177 2.26 14.62 -7.02
C GLY A 177 1.24 15.64 -6.56
N ARG A 178 0.26 15.98 -7.41
CA ARG A 178 -0.84 16.89 -7.05
C ARG A 178 -1.81 16.28 -6.04
N VAL A 179 -2.14 14.99 -6.18
CA VAL A 179 -2.96 14.26 -5.20
C VAL A 179 -2.30 14.30 -3.82
N ILE A 180 -1.01 13.98 -3.73
CA ILE A 180 -0.26 13.97 -2.46
C ILE A 180 -0.12 15.38 -1.89
N ARG A 181 0.14 16.38 -2.74
CA ARG A 181 0.19 17.80 -2.34
C ARG A 181 -1.10 18.23 -1.65
N ASP A 182 -2.25 17.89 -2.24
CA ASP A 182 -3.56 18.35 -1.78
C ASP A 182 -4.09 17.49 -0.60
N GLN A 183 -3.57 16.28 -0.39
CA GLN A 183 -3.92 15.41 0.74
C GLN A 183 -3.41 15.96 2.09
N PRO A 184 -4.27 16.07 3.13
CA PRO A 184 -3.83 16.38 4.49
C PRO A 184 -2.80 15.36 5.00
N ALA A 185 -1.61 15.84 5.37
CA ALA A 185 -0.52 15.01 5.85
C ALA A 185 0.33 15.79 6.86
N ASP A 186 0.63 15.15 7.99
CA ASP A 186 1.61 15.64 8.96
C ASP A 186 2.99 15.02 8.73
N VAL A 187 3.04 13.85 8.07
CA VAL A 187 4.21 13.20 7.51
C VAL A 187 3.90 12.49 6.22
N ILE A 188 4.89 12.42 5.32
CA ILE A 188 4.77 11.75 4.03
C ILE A 188 5.91 10.74 3.89
N SER A 189 5.61 9.57 3.32
CA SER A 189 6.64 8.64 2.85
C SER A 189 6.40 8.23 1.40
N LEU A 190 7.46 8.17 0.62
CA LEU A 190 7.45 7.88 -0.81
C LEU A 190 8.34 6.68 -1.09
N LYS A 191 7.77 5.50 -1.29
CA LYS A 191 8.51 4.26 -1.59
C LYS A 191 8.53 3.98 -3.09
N LEU A 192 9.60 4.43 -3.75
CA LEU A 192 9.65 4.62 -5.20
C LEU A 192 10.55 3.59 -5.89
N GLY A 193 10.23 3.24 -7.15
CA GLY A 193 11.21 2.64 -8.08
C GLY A 193 10.80 1.29 -8.69
N ILE A 194 10.38 0.31 -7.89
CA ILE A 194 10.20 -1.08 -8.38
C ILE A 194 9.25 -1.18 -9.58
N ASN A 195 8.13 -0.44 -9.57
CA ASN A 195 7.16 -0.48 -10.66
C ASN A 195 7.65 0.18 -11.96
N LEU A 196 8.61 1.11 -11.86
CA LEU A 196 9.27 1.70 -13.04
C LEU A 196 10.12 0.65 -13.76
N VAL A 197 10.82 -0.19 -12.99
CA VAL A 197 11.58 -1.32 -13.54
C VAL A 197 10.62 -2.38 -14.06
N ASN A 198 9.60 -2.77 -13.28
CA ASN A 198 8.65 -3.82 -13.69
C ASN A 198 7.98 -3.51 -15.03
N ALA A 199 7.57 -2.25 -15.24
CA ALA A 199 6.94 -1.82 -16.47
C ALA A 199 7.95 -1.45 -17.59
N GLY A 200 9.22 -1.23 -17.25
CA GLY A 200 10.19 -0.63 -18.17
C GLY A 200 9.75 0.75 -18.65
N SER A 201 9.06 1.51 -17.79
CA SER A 201 8.34 2.74 -18.16
C SER A 201 9.22 3.99 -18.23
N MET A 202 10.44 3.92 -17.70
CA MET A 202 11.37 5.05 -17.64
C MET A 202 12.82 4.62 -17.90
N SER A 203 13.65 5.61 -18.22
CA SER A 203 15.11 5.50 -18.34
C SER A 203 15.81 6.31 -17.24
N GLN A 204 17.11 6.11 -17.08
CA GLN A 204 17.94 6.93 -16.19
C GLN A 204 17.77 8.43 -16.47
N ARG A 205 17.61 8.82 -17.74
CA ARG A 205 17.44 10.23 -18.14
C ARG A 205 16.13 10.85 -17.66
N THR A 206 15.06 10.07 -17.61
CA THR A 206 13.71 10.56 -17.25
C THR A 206 13.42 10.42 -15.77
N PHE A 207 14.09 9.49 -15.08
CA PHE A 207 13.87 9.21 -13.65
C PHE A 207 14.17 10.42 -12.76
N THR A 208 15.40 10.95 -12.81
CA THR A 208 15.83 12.06 -11.96
C THR A 208 14.91 13.27 -12.05
N PRO A 209 14.59 13.83 -13.24
CA PRO A 209 13.67 14.97 -13.32
C PRO A 209 12.25 14.63 -12.86
N ALA A 210 11.77 13.39 -13.03
CA ALA A 210 10.45 12.99 -12.54
C ALA A 210 10.38 12.97 -10.99
N VAL A 211 11.43 12.47 -10.33
CA VAL A 211 11.54 12.52 -8.86
C VAL A 211 11.61 13.97 -8.38
N HIS A 212 12.42 14.81 -9.04
CA HIS A 212 12.48 16.24 -8.70
C HIS A 212 11.10 16.89 -8.83
N GLY A 213 10.39 16.67 -9.93
CA GLY A 213 9.06 17.24 -10.16
C GLY A 213 8.02 16.75 -9.16
N LEU A 214 8.07 15.48 -8.74
CA LEU A 214 7.22 14.97 -7.65
C LEU A 214 7.49 15.73 -6.34
N LEU A 215 8.75 15.85 -5.95
CA LEU A 215 9.15 16.53 -4.71
C LEU A 215 8.79 18.03 -4.75
N ASP A 216 9.01 18.70 -5.88
CA ASP A 216 8.64 20.11 -6.06
C ASP A 216 7.12 20.29 -5.92
N THR A 217 6.34 19.46 -6.60
CA THR A 217 4.87 19.50 -6.50
C THR A 217 4.38 19.29 -5.06
N ILE A 218 4.99 18.38 -4.31
CA ILE A 218 4.66 18.19 -2.89
C ILE A 218 5.01 19.45 -2.10
N ARG A 219 6.20 20.01 -2.29
CA ARG A 219 6.66 21.20 -1.55
C ARG A 219 5.84 22.46 -1.85
N GLU A 220 5.23 22.58 -3.04
CA GLU A 220 4.30 23.67 -3.37
C GLU A 220 3.11 23.76 -2.41
N GLY A 221 2.57 22.62 -1.94
CA GLY A 221 1.45 22.60 -0.97
C GLY A 221 1.85 22.21 0.45
N ARG A 222 3.01 21.57 0.62
CA ARG A 222 3.50 21.00 1.88
C ARG A 222 4.97 21.40 2.12
N PRO A 223 5.28 22.69 2.27
CA PRO A 223 6.66 23.19 2.26
C PRO A 223 7.50 22.71 3.44
N GLN A 224 6.88 22.40 4.59
CA GLN A 224 7.57 22.03 5.83
C GLN A 224 7.24 20.61 6.34
N VAL A 225 6.35 19.88 5.64
CA VAL A 225 5.99 18.51 6.07
C VAL A 225 7.18 17.58 5.88
N PRO A 226 7.58 16.78 6.89
CA PRO A 226 8.62 15.77 6.71
C PRO A 226 8.26 14.78 5.60
N VAL A 227 9.19 14.59 4.68
CA VAL A 227 9.08 13.65 3.56
C VAL A 227 10.21 12.63 3.66
N LEU A 228 9.84 11.36 3.82
CA LEU A 228 10.78 10.24 3.78
C LEU A 228 10.74 9.56 2.42
N VAL A 229 11.81 9.70 1.63
CA VAL A 229 12.00 8.94 0.40
C VAL A 229 12.62 7.60 0.74
N VAL A 230 11.94 6.53 0.34
CA VAL A 230 12.36 5.14 0.59
C VAL A 230 12.69 4.50 -0.75
N SER A 231 13.90 3.96 -0.88
CA SER A 231 14.31 3.28 -2.09
C SER A 231 13.73 1.85 -2.19
N PRO A 232 13.80 1.18 -3.36
CA PRO A 232 13.30 -0.18 -3.50
C PRO A 232 13.99 -1.16 -2.57
N ILE A 233 13.20 -2.13 -2.07
CA ILE A 233 13.72 -3.31 -1.39
C ILE A 233 14.45 -4.24 -2.37
N PHE A 234 15.11 -5.27 -1.85
CA PHE A 234 15.76 -6.29 -2.67
C PHE A 234 14.75 -7.02 -3.57
N CYS A 235 15.08 -7.16 -4.85
CA CYS A 235 14.37 -8.04 -5.78
C CYS A 235 15.40 -8.65 -6.75
N PRO A 236 15.67 -9.96 -6.65
CA PRO A 236 16.82 -10.60 -7.30
C PRO A 236 16.83 -10.39 -8.81
N SER A 237 15.66 -10.41 -9.46
CA SER A 237 15.52 -10.25 -10.90
C SER A 237 15.85 -8.83 -11.38
N CYS A 238 15.79 -7.82 -10.51
CA CYS A 238 15.88 -6.40 -10.88
C CYS A 238 17.09 -5.64 -10.30
N GLU A 239 17.96 -6.30 -9.52
CA GLU A 239 19.13 -5.65 -8.91
C GLU A 239 20.05 -5.01 -9.96
N ALA A 240 20.59 -5.84 -10.85
CA ALA A 240 21.59 -5.45 -11.85
C ALA A 240 21.04 -5.39 -13.29
N TYR A 241 19.75 -5.65 -13.47
CA TYR A 241 19.14 -5.77 -14.79
C TYR A 241 17.89 -4.89 -14.93
N PRO A 242 17.75 -4.19 -16.07
CA PRO A 242 16.54 -3.45 -16.34
C PRO A 242 15.39 -4.40 -16.69
N GLY A 243 14.17 -3.99 -16.37
CA GLY A 243 12.97 -4.71 -16.76
C GLY A 243 12.58 -4.50 -18.24
N PRO A 244 11.36 -4.88 -18.64
CA PRO A 244 10.25 -5.23 -17.76
C PRO A 244 10.42 -6.58 -17.08
N THR A 245 9.70 -6.76 -15.98
CA THR A 245 9.49 -8.08 -15.37
C THR A 245 8.20 -8.69 -15.93
N VAL A 246 8.22 -9.97 -16.27
CA VAL A 246 7.06 -10.71 -16.78
C VAL A 246 6.78 -11.94 -15.91
N PRO A 247 5.49 -12.28 -15.71
CA PRO A 247 5.14 -13.49 -14.98
C PRO A 247 5.65 -14.74 -15.74
N GLN A 248 6.14 -15.70 -14.98
CA GLN A 248 6.58 -17.01 -15.46
C GLN A 248 5.47 -18.05 -15.25
N VAL A 249 5.60 -19.21 -15.92
CA VAL A 249 4.63 -20.32 -15.81
C VAL A 249 4.52 -20.86 -14.38
N ASP A 250 5.59 -20.77 -13.59
CA ASP A 250 5.63 -21.19 -12.18
C ASP A 250 5.12 -20.11 -11.20
N GLY A 251 4.60 -18.99 -11.70
CA GLY A 251 4.07 -17.88 -10.90
C GLY A 251 5.13 -16.89 -10.42
N THR A 252 6.42 -17.14 -10.66
CA THR A 252 7.49 -16.18 -10.31
C THR A 252 7.58 -15.02 -11.30
N PHE A 253 8.28 -13.96 -10.92
CA PHE A 253 8.61 -12.84 -11.80
C PHE A 253 10.09 -12.81 -12.17
N ASP A 254 10.36 -12.68 -13.47
CA ASP A 254 11.72 -12.53 -13.99
C ASP A 254 11.76 -11.46 -15.09
N ILE A 255 12.95 -10.98 -15.40
CA ILE A 255 13.19 -9.97 -16.43
C ILE A 255 13.14 -10.56 -17.84
N VAL A 256 12.71 -9.73 -18.79
CA VAL A 256 12.93 -10.03 -20.21
C VAL A 256 14.38 -9.70 -20.55
N LYS A 257 15.25 -10.74 -20.59
CA LYS A 257 16.64 -10.58 -21.00
C LYS A 257 16.74 -10.07 -22.44
N ALA A 258 17.43 -8.96 -22.62
CA ALA A 258 17.74 -8.38 -23.93
C ALA A 258 19.23 -8.00 -24.00
N PRO A 259 19.86 -7.98 -25.19
CA PRO A 259 21.23 -7.49 -25.32
C PRO A 259 21.35 -6.06 -24.78
N ALA A 260 22.43 -5.74 -24.06
CA ALA A 260 22.62 -4.43 -23.43
C ALA A 260 22.50 -3.25 -24.42
N ALA A 261 22.95 -3.44 -25.66
CA ALA A 261 22.83 -2.46 -26.75
C ALA A 261 21.39 -2.09 -27.11
N VAL A 262 20.41 -2.95 -26.79
CA VAL A 262 18.98 -2.74 -27.04
C VAL A 262 18.33 -1.93 -25.92
N ARG A 263 18.94 -1.90 -24.72
CA ARG A 263 18.43 -1.16 -23.55
C ARG A 263 19.53 -0.34 -22.85
N PRO A 264 20.24 0.56 -23.55
CA PRO A 264 21.17 1.45 -22.90
C PRO A 264 20.41 2.37 -21.92
N PHE A 265 20.99 2.60 -20.73
CA PHE A 265 20.42 3.50 -19.70
C PHE A 265 19.06 3.07 -19.13
N GLY A 266 18.75 1.78 -19.15
CA GLY A 266 17.63 1.22 -18.40
C GLY A 266 17.80 1.42 -16.88
N LEU A 267 16.69 1.44 -16.16
CA LEU A 267 16.68 1.51 -14.71
C LEU A 267 16.89 0.13 -14.10
N THR A 268 17.86 0.01 -13.19
CA THR A 268 18.02 -1.13 -12.28
C THR A 268 17.72 -0.67 -10.85
N LEU A 269 17.46 -1.59 -9.92
CA LEU A 269 17.22 -1.20 -8.53
C LEU A 269 18.46 -0.62 -7.87
N GLU A 270 19.64 -1.18 -8.15
CA GLU A 270 20.92 -0.62 -7.68
C GLU A 270 21.09 0.84 -8.11
N TRP A 271 20.85 1.13 -9.38
CA TRP A 271 20.95 2.50 -9.89
C TRP A 271 19.90 3.42 -9.26
N ILE A 272 18.64 2.97 -9.13
CA ILE A 272 17.56 3.75 -8.52
C ILE A 272 17.89 4.11 -7.07
N ARG A 273 18.41 3.17 -6.26
CA ARG A 273 18.81 3.46 -4.87
C ARG A 273 19.84 4.58 -4.81
N GLY A 274 20.91 4.47 -5.60
CA GLY A 274 21.94 5.51 -5.67
C GLY A 274 21.40 6.86 -6.15
N ALA A 275 20.51 6.86 -7.14
CA ALA A 275 19.90 8.07 -7.65
C ALA A 275 18.98 8.76 -6.61
N LEU A 276 18.17 7.99 -5.88
CA LEU A 276 17.29 8.53 -4.83
C LEU A 276 18.09 9.11 -3.66
N ASP A 277 19.12 8.41 -3.20
CA ASP A 277 20.01 8.92 -2.15
C ASP A 277 20.65 10.24 -2.61
N PHE A 278 21.29 10.26 -3.79
CA PHE A 278 21.90 11.46 -4.34
C PHE A 278 20.92 12.65 -4.43
N ILE A 279 19.71 12.42 -4.96
CA ILE A 279 18.68 13.47 -5.08
C ILE A 279 18.31 14.03 -3.71
N VAL A 280 18.12 13.17 -2.71
CA VAL A 280 17.76 13.60 -1.36
C VAL A 280 18.90 14.37 -0.71
N GLN A 281 20.14 13.86 -0.74
CA GLN A 281 21.29 14.57 -0.16
C GLN A 281 21.49 15.93 -0.81
N SER A 282 21.44 16.00 -2.14
CA SER A 282 21.65 17.24 -2.88
C SER A 282 20.57 18.28 -2.56
N ARG A 283 19.30 17.88 -2.39
CA ARG A 283 18.23 18.78 -1.95
C ARG A 283 18.38 19.22 -0.49
N ARG A 284 18.84 18.35 0.40
CA ARG A 284 19.12 18.71 1.80
C ARG A 284 20.26 19.73 1.89
N GLU A 285 21.34 19.55 1.12
CA GLU A 285 22.44 20.51 0.99
C GLU A 285 21.96 21.86 0.45
N ALA A 286 20.97 21.85 -0.44
CA ALA A 286 20.32 23.05 -0.96
C ALA A 286 19.27 23.67 -0.02
N GLY A 287 19.04 23.09 1.18
CA GLY A 287 18.24 23.68 2.25
C GLY A 287 16.94 22.95 2.62
N ASP A 288 16.57 21.85 1.96
CA ASP A 288 15.37 21.07 2.33
C ASP A 288 15.65 20.15 3.54
N GLY A 289 15.67 20.74 4.74
CA GLY A 289 15.99 20.03 5.99
C GLY A 289 14.99 18.93 6.39
N ASN A 290 13.76 18.99 5.85
CA ASN A 290 12.65 18.07 6.13
C ASN A 290 12.51 16.97 5.08
N LEU A 291 13.51 16.80 4.20
CA LEU A 291 13.59 15.68 3.26
C LEU A 291 14.57 14.64 3.79
N HIS A 292 14.15 13.38 3.86
CA HIS A 292 14.94 12.30 4.43
C HIS A 292 15.02 11.12 3.46
N TYR A 293 16.11 10.35 3.56
CA TYR A 293 16.33 9.14 2.77
C TYR A 293 16.36 7.92 3.69
N LEU A 294 15.74 6.82 3.25
CA LEU A 294 15.85 5.51 3.87
C LEU A 294 16.16 4.47 2.79
N ASP A 295 17.26 3.75 2.98
CA ASP A 295 17.64 2.65 2.10
C ASP A 295 16.67 1.47 2.27
N GLY A 296 15.99 1.09 1.19
CA GLY A 296 15.07 -0.04 1.17
C GLY A 296 15.73 -1.37 1.52
N LEU A 297 17.04 -1.53 1.30
CA LEU A 297 17.77 -2.75 1.69
C LEU A 297 17.88 -2.92 3.22
N SER A 298 17.80 -1.82 3.98
CA SER A 298 17.74 -1.88 5.45
C SER A 298 16.40 -2.43 5.95
N LEU A 299 15.35 -2.34 5.13
CA LEU A 299 14.02 -2.83 5.44
C LEU A 299 13.86 -4.29 5.00
N PHE A 300 14.34 -4.62 3.81
CA PHE A 300 14.27 -5.96 3.25
C PHE A 300 15.39 -6.14 2.22
N GLY A 301 16.44 -6.86 2.61
CA GLY A 301 17.67 -7.05 1.86
C GLY A 301 17.81 -8.46 1.28
N GLN A 302 18.95 -8.74 0.66
CA GLN A 302 19.23 -10.07 0.07
C GLN A 302 19.13 -11.22 1.09
N ALA A 303 19.52 -10.97 2.36
CA ALA A 303 19.41 -11.97 3.42
C ALA A 303 17.96 -12.40 3.70
N ASP A 304 16.98 -11.56 3.33
CA ASP A 304 15.56 -11.81 3.53
C ASP A 304 14.90 -12.43 2.27
N GLU A 305 15.66 -12.72 1.19
CA GLU A 305 15.14 -13.20 -0.10
C GLU A 305 14.22 -14.42 0.01
N ALA A 306 14.50 -15.33 0.95
CA ALA A 306 13.68 -16.51 1.20
C ALA A 306 12.24 -16.18 1.67
N LEU A 307 11.99 -14.93 2.07
CA LEU A 307 10.67 -14.44 2.43
C LEU A 307 9.91 -13.82 1.26
N LEU A 308 10.44 -13.86 0.03
CA LEU A 308 9.71 -13.51 -1.20
C LEU A 308 9.00 -14.77 -1.77
N TYR A 309 7.70 -14.72 -2.01
CA TYR A 309 6.96 -15.90 -2.51
C TYR A 309 7.01 -16.06 -4.03
N ASP A 310 7.20 -14.97 -4.77
CA ASP A 310 7.25 -14.96 -6.24
C ASP A 310 8.53 -14.29 -6.79
N ARG A 311 9.56 -14.18 -5.93
CA ARG A 311 10.82 -13.44 -6.16
C ARG A 311 10.65 -11.92 -6.29
N LEU A 312 9.49 -11.35 -5.95
CA LEU A 312 9.23 -9.91 -6.01
C LEU A 312 8.49 -9.39 -4.77
N HIS A 313 7.46 -10.07 -4.32
CA HIS A 313 6.58 -9.67 -3.23
C HIS A 313 6.93 -10.44 -1.95
N PRO A 314 7.04 -9.74 -0.80
CA PRO A 314 7.17 -10.39 0.49
C PRO A 314 5.96 -11.29 0.81
N SER A 315 6.23 -12.43 1.44
CA SER A 315 5.25 -13.27 2.12
C SER A 315 4.68 -12.56 3.37
N PRO A 316 3.64 -13.08 4.03
CA PRO A 316 3.14 -12.49 5.28
C PRO A 316 4.22 -12.29 6.35
N ALA A 317 5.16 -13.24 6.48
CA ALA A 317 6.30 -13.09 7.39
C ALA A 317 7.27 -11.99 6.92
N GLY A 318 7.49 -11.88 5.61
CA GLY A 318 8.28 -10.81 5.01
C GLY A 318 7.67 -9.41 5.18
N TYR A 319 6.34 -9.28 5.03
CA TYR A 319 5.64 -8.03 5.27
C TYR A 319 5.72 -7.59 6.73
N ARG A 320 5.60 -8.53 7.67
CA ARG A 320 5.80 -8.24 9.10
C ARG A 320 7.20 -7.71 9.38
N LEU A 321 8.22 -8.40 8.89
CA LEU A 321 9.62 -7.99 9.03
C LEU A 321 9.87 -6.60 8.44
N LEU A 322 9.36 -6.34 7.25
CA LEU A 322 9.45 -5.05 6.59
C LEU A 322 8.76 -3.96 7.41
N GLY A 323 7.56 -4.23 7.92
CA GLY A 323 6.80 -3.31 8.77
C GLY A 323 7.50 -2.98 10.08
N GLU A 324 8.03 -3.98 10.79
CA GLU A 324 8.79 -3.80 12.04
C GLU A 324 10.03 -2.94 11.84
N ARG A 325 10.81 -3.21 10.79
CA ARG A 325 12.01 -2.42 10.46
C ARG A 325 11.65 -1.00 10.03
N PHE A 326 10.56 -0.83 9.26
CA PHE A 326 10.10 0.50 8.86
C PHE A 326 9.62 1.30 10.07
N LEU A 327 8.84 0.69 10.97
CA LEU A 327 8.39 1.32 12.21
C LEU A 327 9.59 1.84 13.00
N GLY A 328 10.60 0.99 13.23
CA GLY A 328 11.81 1.38 13.96
C GLY A 328 12.60 2.51 13.28
N ALA A 329 12.79 2.43 11.96
CA ALA A 329 13.59 3.40 11.22
C ALA A 329 12.88 4.75 10.99
N ALA A 330 11.57 4.75 10.77
CA ALA A 330 10.80 5.92 10.40
C ALA A 330 10.15 6.61 11.61
N PHE A 331 9.52 5.83 12.50
CA PHE A 331 8.72 6.31 13.64
C PHE A 331 9.35 6.01 15.01
N GLY A 332 10.46 5.26 15.05
CA GLY A 332 11.23 5.03 16.28
C GLY A 332 11.92 6.29 16.79
N ALA A 333 12.59 6.19 17.93
CA ALA A 333 13.28 7.33 18.54
C ALA A 333 14.30 7.97 17.59
N GLY A 334 14.11 9.27 17.27
CA GLY A 334 14.94 10.00 16.32
C GLY A 334 14.65 9.70 14.84
N GLY A 335 13.61 8.91 14.55
CA GLY A 335 13.14 8.65 13.20
C GLY A 335 12.59 9.92 12.53
N PRO A 336 12.73 10.06 11.20
CA PRO A 336 12.33 11.27 10.49
C PRO A 336 10.81 11.53 10.49
N LEU A 337 10.00 10.51 10.81
CA LEU A 337 8.55 10.60 10.89
C LEU A 337 8.00 10.48 12.32
N ALA A 338 8.89 10.38 13.33
CA ALA A 338 8.54 10.29 14.75
C ALA A 338 7.89 11.58 15.27
#